data_AF-A0A1V6CG69-F1
#
_entry.id   AF-A0A1V6CG69-F1
#
_cell.length_a   1.000
_cell.length_b   1.000
_cell.length_c   1.000
_cell.angle_alpha   90.00
_cell.angle_beta   90.00
_cell.angle_gamma   90.00
#
_symmetry.space_group_name_H-M   'P 1'
#
loop_
_entity.id
_entity.type
_entity.pdbx_description
1 polymer ?
#
loop_
_entity_poly.entity_id
_entity_poly.type
_entity_poly.pdbx_seq_one_letter_code
_entity_poly.pdbx_strand_id
1 'polypeptide(L)'
;MSLTSETRLLNIARKLRDLAQDIEDLSVSLSQPKEEKNSRARARDIPIDSVLIERLKGLGRAEASQELSTLGHKQLGSIVRALGGSSDEAKKSKEVLSERILYRLFDYAAGHKLLKGETDPEIEAKS
;
A
#
# COMPACT_ATOMS: atom_id res chain seq x y z
N MET A 1 26.76 -41.99 -40.93
CA MET A 1 27.88 -42.44 -40.06
C MET A 1 27.33 -42.62 -38.66
N SER A 2 27.34 -43.85 -38.13
CA SER A 2 26.82 -44.13 -36.80
C SER A 2 27.74 -43.52 -35.74
N LEU A 3 27.15 -42.84 -34.75
CA LEU A 3 27.87 -42.44 -33.54
C LEU A 3 28.46 -43.70 -32.91
N THR A 4 29.79 -43.80 -32.90
CA THR A 4 30.53 -44.90 -32.27
C THR A 4 30.10 -45.01 -30.81
N SER A 5 30.02 -46.22 -30.25
CA SER A 5 29.63 -46.42 -28.85
C SER A 5 30.44 -45.56 -27.87
N GLU A 6 31.70 -45.27 -28.23
CA GLU A 6 32.61 -44.37 -27.53
C GLU A 6 32.13 -42.90 -27.50
N THR A 7 31.66 -42.37 -28.63
CA THR A 7 31.07 -41.00 -28.66
C THR A 7 29.77 -40.92 -27.88
N ARG A 8 28.99 -42.01 -27.82
CA ARG A 8 27.80 -42.09 -26.96
C ARG A 8 28.17 -42.11 -25.48
N LEU A 9 29.20 -42.87 -25.08
CA LEU A 9 29.69 -42.91 -23.70
C LEU A 9 30.24 -41.55 -23.25
N LEU A 10 31.00 -40.86 -24.10
CA LEU A 10 31.48 -39.51 -23.81
C LEU A 10 30.35 -38.51 -23.64
N ASN A 11 29.30 -38.60 -24.45
CA ASN A 11 28.11 -37.77 -24.29
C ASN A 11 27.34 -38.07 -22.99
N ILE A 12 27.26 -39.34 -22.60
CA ILE A 12 26.66 -39.73 -21.31
C ILE A 12 27.48 -39.17 -20.16
N ALA A 13 28.81 -39.30 -20.20
CA ALA A 13 29.70 -38.78 -19.17
C ALA A 13 29.60 -37.25 -19.01
N ARG A 14 29.46 -36.50 -20.12
CA ARG A 14 29.21 -35.06 -20.09
C ARG A 14 27.87 -34.73 -19.45
N LYS A 15 26.79 -35.39 -19.87
CA LYS A 15 25.45 -35.18 -19.28
C LYS A 15 25.40 -35.48 -17.78
N LEU A 16 26.12 -36.51 -17.32
CA LEU A 16 26.22 -36.83 -15.90
C LEU A 16 26.98 -35.75 -15.12
N ARG A 17 28.02 -35.16 -15.72
CA ARG A 17 28.76 -34.04 -15.12
C ARG A 17 27.88 -32.78 -15.06
N ASP A 18 27.18 -32.45 -16.13
CA ASP A 18 26.29 -31.30 -16.19
C ASP A 18 25.16 -31.45 -15.14
N LEU A 19 24.58 -32.64 -15.03
CA LEU A 19 23.58 -32.93 -14.01
C LEU A 19 24.13 -32.84 -12.57
N ALA A 20 25.36 -33.29 -12.34
CA ALA A 20 26.01 -33.15 -11.04
C ALA A 20 26.21 -31.67 -10.66
N GLN A 21 26.59 -30.83 -11.64
CA GLN A 21 26.73 -29.39 -11.45
C GLN A 21 25.38 -28.73 -11.13
N ASP A 22 24.31 -29.07 -11.86
CA ASP A 22 22.97 -28.54 -11.61
C ASP A 22 22.46 -28.90 -10.19
N ILE A 23 22.76 -30.11 -9.72
CA ILE A 23 22.41 -30.55 -8.36
C ILE A 23 23.20 -29.75 -7.31
N GLU A 24 24.48 -29.50 -7.55
CA GLU A 24 25.31 -28.69 -6.65
C GLU A 24 24.80 -27.25 -6.59
N ASP A 25 24.49 -26.64 -7.74
CA ASP A 25 23.93 -25.29 -7.83
C ASP A 25 22.57 -25.17 -7.13
N LEU A 26 21.71 -26.18 -7.26
CA LEU A 26 20.44 -26.26 -6.53
C LEU A 26 20.66 -26.45 -5.03
N SER A 27 21.64 -27.25 -4.62
CA SER A 27 21.97 -27.46 -3.21
C SER A 27 22.50 -26.17 -2.55
N VAL A 28 23.29 -25.37 -3.28
CA VAL A 28 23.73 -24.05 -2.86
C VAL A 28 22.55 -23.09 -2.79
N SER A 29 21.66 -23.10 -3.78
CA SER A 29 20.44 -22.29 -3.79
C SER A 29 19.45 -22.63 -2.66
N LEU A 30 19.46 -23.89 -2.20
CA LEU A 30 18.65 -24.35 -1.05
C LEU A 30 19.34 -24.10 0.30
N SER A 31 20.67 -24.11 0.34
CA SER A 31 21.47 -23.88 1.56
C SER A 31 21.69 -22.40 1.86
N GLN A 32 21.61 -21.54 0.85
CA GLN A 32 21.43 -20.12 1.09
C GLN A 32 20.03 -19.96 1.70
N PRO A 33 19.90 -19.40 2.92
CA PRO A 33 18.59 -18.97 3.38
C PRO A 33 18.07 -18.06 2.28
N LYS A 34 16.92 -18.40 1.70
CA LYS A 34 16.23 -17.50 0.78
C LYS A 34 16.37 -16.11 1.39
N GLU A 35 17.11 -15.22 0.74
CA GLU A 35 16.83 -13.81 0.93
C GLU A 35 15.35 -13.72 0.59
N GLU A 36 14.53 -13.68 1.64
CA GLU A 36 13.17 -13.20 1.55
C GLU A 36 13.31 -11.90 0.80
N LYS A 37 13.00 -11.94 -0.50
CA LYS A 37 12.93 -10.78 -1.38
C LYS A 37 12.21 -9.73 -0.60
N ASN A 38 12.96 -8.82 0.02
CA ASN A 38 12.53 -7.80 0.96
C ASN A 38 11.01 -7.77 1.02
N SER A 39 10.41 -8.73 1.75
CA SER A 39 8.99 -8.78 1.99
C SER A 39 8.85 -7.68 2.97
N ARG A 40 8.94 -6.43 2.45
CA ARG A 40 9.19 -5.17 3.16
C ARG A 40 8.59 -5.44 4.49
N ALA A 41 9.47 -5.69 5.48
CA ALA A 41 9.03 -5.99 6.82
C ALA A 41 7.88 -5.03 6.99
N ARG A 42 6.65 -5.56 7.11
CA ARG A 42 5.50 -4.71 7.38
C ARG A 42 5.94 -4.14 8.69
N ALA A 43 6.61 -2.98 8.62
CA ALA A 43 6.86 -2.14 9.73
C ALA A 43 5.46 -2.14 10.30
N ARG A 44 5.36 -2.66 11.51
CA ARG A 44 4.27 -2.26 12.37
C ARG A 44 4.52 -0.76 12.48
N ASP A 45 4.10 -0.03 11.45
CA ASP A 45 4.00 1.40 11.40
C ASP A 45 3.07 1.61 12.56
N ILE A 46 3.66 1.91 13.71
CA ILE A 46 2.97 2.58 14.78
C ILE A 46 2.24 3.70 14.05
N PRO A 47 0.90 3.66 13.94
CA PRO A 47 0.19 4.41 12.95
C PRO A 47 0.26 5.88 13.34
N ILE A 48 1.31 6.57 12.88
CA ILE A 48 1.40 8.02 12.88
C ILE A 48 0.08 8.57 12.30
N ASP A 49 -0.46 7.85 11.31
CA ASP A 49 -1.72 8.15 10.65
C ASP A 49 -2.93 8.19 11.60
N SER A 50 -3.08 7.27 12.57
CA SER A 50 -4.27 7.27 13.43
C SER A 50 -4.21 8.37 14.50
N VAL A 51 -3.03 8.62 15.07
CA VAL A 51 -2.82 9.70 16.05
C VAL A 51 -3.01 11.06 15.37
N LEU A 52 -2.48 11.20 14.15
CA LEU A 52 -2.64 12.42 13.36
C LEU A 52 -4.11 12.63 12.97
N ILE A 53 -4.85 11.57 12.60
CA ILE A 53 -6.28 11.68 12.32
C ILE A 53 -7.05 12.13 13.57
N GLU A 54 -6.80 11.56 14.74
CA GLU A 54 -7.45 11.99 15.99
C GLU A 54 -7.12 13.45 16.34
N ARG A 55 -5.87 13.87 16.12
CA ARG A 55 -5.48 15.28 16.25
C ARG A 55 -6.26 16.17 15.27
N LEU A 56 -6.31 15.79 13.99
CA LEU A 56 -7.02 16.55 12.95
C LEU A 56 -8.53 16.61 13.20
N LYS A 57 -9.14 15.60 13.82
CA LYS A 57 -10.54 15.62 14.27
C LYS A 57 -10.78 16.57 15.44
N GLY A 58 -9.79 16.69 16.34
CA GLY A 58 -9.84 17.62 17.47
C GLY A 58 -9.58 19.09 17.07
N LEU A 59 -9.02 19.31 15.89
CA LEU A 59 -8.75 20.64 15.33
C LEU A 59 -9.93 21.15 14.50
N GLY A 60 -10.08 22.48 14.43
CA GLY A 60 -11.05 23.09 13.53
C GLY A 60 -10.66 22.90 12.05
N ARG A 61 -11.63 22.97 11.13
CA ARG A 61 -11.39 22.79 9.67
C ARG A 61 -10.23 23.64 9.14
N ALA A 62 -10.15 24.90 9.56
CA ALA A 62 -9.11 25.84 9.13
C ALA A 62 -7.72 25.42 9.62
N GLU A 63 -7.61 24.98 10.88
CA GLU A 63 -6.38 24.52 11.50
C GLU A 63 -5.92 23.19 10.88
N ALA A 64 -6.86 22.27 10.66
CA ALA A 64 -6.60 21.02 9.96
C ALA A 64 -6.12 21.26 8.53
N SER A 65 -6.69 22.23 7.81
CA SER A 65 -6.23 22.60 6.46
C SER A 65 -4.80 23.12 6.47
N GLN A 66 -4.47 23.98 7.44
CA GLN A 66 -3.12 24.49 7.61
C GLN A 66 -2.14 23.37 7.94
N GLU A 67 -2.50 22.45 8.83
CA GLU A 67 -1.65 21.29 9.17
C GLU A 67 -1.44 20.37 7.96
N LEU A 68 -2.49 20.05 7.21
CA LEU A 68 -2.40 19.25 5.98
C LEU A 68 -1.50 19.89 4.91
N SER A 69 -1.47 21.22 4.83
CA SER A 69 -0.61 21.94 3.87
C SER A 69 0.89 21.71 4.14
N THR A 70 1.27 21.47 5.41
CA THR A 70 2.65 21.20 5.82
C THR A 70 3.09 19.77 5.55
N LEU A 71 2.14 18.84 5.36
CA LEU A 71 2.43 17.42 5.19
C LEU A 71 2.95 17.09 3.78
N GLY A 72 3.76 16.05 3.69
CA GLY A 72 4.22 15.51 2.42
C GLY A 72 3.13 14.71 1.69
N HIS A 73 3.22 14.61 0.37
CA HIS A 73 2.28 13.85 -0.46
C HIS A 73 2.12 12.38 -0.01
N LYS A 74 3.22 11.73 0.41
CA LYS A 74 3.17 10.36 0.94
C LYS A 74 2.34 10.25 2.22
N GLN A 75 2.43 11.23 3.11
CA GLN A 75 1.66 11.27 4.36
C GLN A 75 0.18 11.50 4.07
N LEU A 76 -0.14 12.46 3.20
CA LEU A 76 -1.52 12.70 2.76
C LEU A 76 -2.14 11.46 2.12
N GLY A 77 -1.41 10.74 1.26
CA GLY A 77 -1.86 9.48 0.70
C GLY A 77 -2.04 8.35 1.73
N SER A 78 -1.30 8.40 2.85
CA SER A 78 -1.49 7.48 3.98
C SER A 78 -2.76 7.80 4.75
N ILE A 79 -2.98 9.08 5.08
CA ILE A 79 -4.19 9.56 5.75
C ILE A 79 -5.45 9.25 4.92
N VAL A 80 -5.42 9.48 3.60
CA VAL A 80 -6.54 9.14 2.71
C VAL A 80 -6.87 7.64 2.79
N ARG A 81 -5.86 6.76 2.79
CA ARG A 81 -6.07 5.30 2.93
C ARG A 81 -6.60 4.93 4.31
N ALA A 82 -6.08 5.55 5.37
CA ALA A 82 -6.55 5.34 6.74
C ALA A 82 -8.01 5.80 6.94
N LEU A 83 -8.45 6.84 6.21
CA LEU A 83 -9.84 7.29 6.15
C LEU A 83 -10.71 6.46 5.17
N GLY A 84 -10.25 5.29 4.73
CA GLY A 84 -10.97 4.38 3.84
C GLY A 84 -10.93 4.74 2.35
N GLY A 85 -9.90 5.47 1.91
CA GLY A 85 -9.71 5.88 0.53
C GLY A 85 -9.03 4.80 -0.31
N SER A 86 -9.29 4.80 -1.61
CA SER A 86 -8.69 3.82 -2.52
C SER A 86 -7.23 4.17 -2.84
N SER A 87 -6.46 3.17 -3.30
CA SER A 87 -5.08 3.38 -3.74
C SER A 87 -4.96 4.33 -4.93
N ASP A 88 -6.00 4.48 -5.75
CA ASP A 88 -6.02 5.44 -6.86
C ASP A 88 -6.34 6.86 -6.38
N GLU A 89 -7.14 7.01 -5.32
CA GLU A 89 -7.32 8.31 -4.67
C GLU A 89 -6.00 8.81 -4.06
N ALA A 90 -5.18 7.92 -3.49
CA ALA A 90 -3.89 8.27 -2.89
C ALA A 90 -2.81 8.74 -3.90
N LYS A 91 -3.05 8.62 -5.21
CA LYS A 91 -2.13 9.09 -6.27
C LYS A 91 -2.47 10.48 -6.80
N LYS A 92 -3.59 11.08 -6.36
CA LYS A 92 -4.04 12.40 -6.83
C LYS A 92 -3.17 13.53 -6.30
N SER A 93 -3.31 14.74 -6.86
CA SER A 93 -2.51 15.90 -6.44
C SER A 93 -2.65 16.21 -4.94
N LYS A 94 -1.65 16.91 -4.39
CA LYS A 94 -1.59 17.26 -2.96
C LYS A 94 -2.83 18.04 -2.49
N GLU A 95 -3.31 18.96 -3.33
CA GLU A 95 -4.53 19.74 -3.09
C GLU A 95 -5.75 18.82 -2.99
N VAL A 96 -5.93 17.92 -3.97
CA VAL A 96 -7.07 17.01 -4.01
C VAL A 96 -7.06 16.04 -2.83
N LEU A 97 -5.89 15.56 -2.41
CA LEU A 97 -5.77 14.72 -1.21
C LEU A 97 -6.20 15.50 0.04
N SER A 98 -5.76 16.75 0.17
CA SER A 98 -6.07 17.60 1.34
C SER A 98 -7.57 17.90 1.44
N GLU A 99 -8.20 18.27 0.32
CA GLU A 99 -9.66 18.47 0.24
C GLU A 99 -10.42 17.19 0.58
N ARG A 100 -9.96 16.03 0.08
CA ARG A 100 -10.61 14.75 0.34
C ARG A 100 -10.52 14.36 1.82
N ILE A 101 -9.40 14.64 2.46
CA ILE A 101 -9.22 14.42 3.90
C ILE A 101 -10.18 15.34 4.69
N LEU A 102 -10.21 16.64 4.39
CA LEU A 102 -11.11 17.58 5.05
C LEU A 102 -12.58 17.19 4.88
N TYR A 103 -12.98 16.83 3.66
CA TYR A 103 -14.33 16.35 3.38
C TYR A 103 -14.66 15.11 4.21
N ARG A 104 -13.75 14.15 4.30
CA ARG A 104 -13.96 12.92 5.08
C ARG A 104 -14.03 13.15 6.59
N LEU A 105 -13.25 14.10 7.10
CA LEU A 105 -13.18 14.40 8.53
C LEU A 105 -14.38 15.22 9.02
N PHE A 106 -14.80 16.23 8.24
CA PHE A 106 -15.80 17.22 8.70
C PHE A 106 -17.13 17.13 7.97
N ASP A 107 -17.11 16.83 6.66
CA ASP A 107 -18.31 16.95 5.81
C ASP A 107 -18.98 15.59 5.52
N TYR A 108 -18.34 14.47 5.84
CA TYR A 108 -18.81 13.12 5.49
C TYR A 108 -20.12 12.76 6.19
N ALA A 109 -20.24 13.08 7.48
CA ALA A 109 -21.46 12.86 8.24
C ALA A 109 -22.62 13.73 7.74
N ALA A 110 -22.35 15.00 7.41
CA ALA A 110 -23.33 15.93 6.85
C ALA A 110 -23.79 15.52 5.44
N GLY A 111 -22.85 15.10 4.58
CA GLY A 111 -23.14 14.59 3.25
C GLY A 111 -23.97 13.30 3.27
N HIS A 112 -23.72 12.41 4.25
CA HIS A 112 -24.47 11.17 4.39
C HIS A 112 -25.87 11.37 5.00
N LYS A 113 -26.07 12.41 5.83
CA LYS A 113 -27.40 12.85 6.30
C LYS A 113 -28.23 13.46 5.17
N LEU A 114 -27.62 14.34 4.36
CA LEU A 114 -28.26 14.95 3.18
C LEU A 114 -28.69 13.89 2.14
N LEU A 115 -27.85 12.89 1.87
CA LEU A 115 -28.16 11.81 0.93
C LEU A 115 -29.20 10.81 1.47
N LYS A 116 -29.35 10.70 2.80
CA LYS A 116 -30.37 9.86 3.44
C LYS A 116 -31.73 10.57 3.61
N GLY A 117 -31.82 11.86 3.26
CA GLY A 117 -33.07 12.62 3.40
C GLY A 117 -33.47 12.89 4.86
N GLU A 118 -32.56 12.71 5.82
CA GLU A 118 -32.76 13.20 7.18
C GLU A 118 -32.38 14.68 7.21
N THR A 119 -33.30 15.52 6.73
CA THR A 119 -33.33 16.93 7.12
C THR A 119 -33.56 16.99 8.62
N ASP A 120 -32.65 17.61 9.36
CA ASP A 120 -32.88 17.94 10.76
C ASP A 120 -34.23 18.69 10.90
N PRO A 121 -35.12 18.32 11.83
CA PRO A 121 -36.45 18.92 11.99
C PRO A 121 -36.42 20.32 12.63
N GLU A 122 -35.37 21.12 12.44
CA GLU A 122 -35.26 22.47 13.01
C GLU A 122 -35.59 23.61 12.04
N ILE A 123 -35.99 23.32 10.78
CA ILE A 123 -36.37 24.37 9.81
C ILE A 123 -37.89 24.58 9.70
N GLU A 124 -38.72 23.88 10.49
CA GLU A 124 -40.19 24.07 10.47
C GLU A 124 -40.76 24.94 11.62
N ALA A 125 -39.94 25.70 12.35
CA ALA A 125 -40.45 26.53 13.45
C ALA A 125 -40.40 28.05 13.21
N LYS A 126 -40.11 28.52 11.99
CA LYS A 126 -40.29 29.94 11.60
C LYS A 126 -40.59 30.11 10.11
N SER A 127 -41.83 29.84 9.71
CA SER A 127 -42.48 30.51 8.57
C SER A 127 -43.98 30.55 8.81
#